data_AF-A0A355QBY0-F1
#
_entry.id   AF-A0A355QBY0-F1
#
_cell.length_a   1.000
_cell.length_b   1.000
_cell.length_c   1.000
_cell.angle_alpha   90.00
_cell.angle_beta   90.00
_cell.angle_gamma   90.00
#
_symmetry.space_group_name_H-M   'P 1'
#
loop_
_entity.id
_entity.type
_entity.pdbx_description
1 polymer ?
#
loop_
_entity_poly.entity_id
_entity_poly.type
_entity_poly.pdbx_seq_one_letter_code
_entity_poly.pdbx_strand_id
1 'polypeptide(L)'
;MMAQQSFRALLQAQAEPGTWHSLPRTEEISDLPGTLVAVALTLFDPETRVWGDFSQHALRYLKFHCGCPIATEPSEAEFIVWQAKEGLPPFSEMNSGTVIAPETGATLILSVPQELEGHVVKLTGPGIQVSKRFSPGGVSSIFWDSLMKTRTEA
;
A
#
# COMPACT_ATOMS: atom_id res chain seq x y z
N MET A 1 -14.12 13.07 -11.01
CA MET A 1 -14.65 13.34 -9.65
C MET A 1 -14.24 12.26 -8.66
N MET A 2 -14.33 10.97 -9.01
CA MET A 2 -13.92 9.84 -8.14
C MET A 2 -12.42 9.84 -7.78
N ALA A 3 -11.52 10.02 -8.75
CA ALA A 3 -10.07 10.08 -8.48
C ALA A 3 -9.68 11.18 -7.46
N GLN A 4 -10.28 12.38 -7.54
CA GLN A 4 -10.04 13.45 -6.58
C GLN A 4 -10.52 13.10 -5.16
N GLN A 5 -11.65 12.37 -5.05
CA GLN A 5 -12.17 11.91 -3.77
C GLN A 5 -11.25 10.85 -3.16
N SER A 6 -10.86 9.86 -3.97
CA SER A 6 -9.87 8.85 -3.57
C SER A 6 -8.55 9.49 -3.14
N PHE A 7 -8.03 10.44 -3.91
CA PHE A 7 -6.78 11.13 -3.58
C PHE A 7 -6.86 11.87 -2.24
N ARG A 8 -7.96 12.59 -2.00
CA ARG A 8 -8.19 13.28 -0.71
C ARG A 8 -8.27 12.29 0.45
N ALA A 9 -8.98 11.17 0.28
CA ALA A 9 -9.07 10.15 1.31
C ALA A 9 -7.72 9.50 1.62
N LEU A 10 -6.91 9.22 0.59
CA LEU A 10 -5.55 8.68 0.75
C LEU A 10 -4.63 9.69 1.45
N LEU A 11 -4.68 10.96 1.04
CA LEU A 11 -3.91 12.03 1.68
C LEU A 11 -4.27 12.19 3.17
N GLN A 12 -5.56 12.11 3.50
CA GLN A 12 -6.02 12.16 4.90
C GLN A 12 -5.55 10.94 5.69
N ALA A 13 -5.63 9.74 5.12
CA ALA A 13 -5.15 8.52 5.77
C ALA A 13 -3.64 8.56 6.07
N GLN A 14 -2.85 9.19 5.19
CA GLN A 14 -1.42 9.42 5.43
C GLN A 14 -1.17 10.52 6.48
N ALA A 15 -1.98 11.58 6.47
CA ALA A 15 -1.85 12.70 7.42
C ALA A 15 -2.29 12.33 8.84
N GLU A 16 -3.17 11.33 9.01
CA GLU A 16 -3.71 10.89 10.31
C GLU A 16 -3.49 9.38 10.55
N PRO A 17 -2.24 8.88 10.65
CA PRO A 17 -1.98 7.44 10.64
C PRO A 17 -2.79 6.63 11.67
N GLY A 18 -3.32 5.49 11.23
CA GLY A 18 -4.15 4.58 12.03
C GLY A 18 -5.63 4.96 12.11
N THR A 19 -6.11 5.92 11.32
CA THR A 19 -7.54 6.08 10.99
C THR A 19 -7.95 5.15 9.84
N TRP A 20 -9.24 4.80 9.79
CA TRP A 20 -9.84 4.17 8.62
C TRP A 20 -10.53 5.25 7.78
N HIS A 21 -10.26 5.27 6.47
CA HIS A 21 -10.90 6.16 5.52
C HIS A 21 -11.59 5.33 4.44
N SER A 22 -12.79 5.74 4.05
CA SER A 22 -13.54 5.11 2.96
C SER A 22 -13.11 5.68 1.61
N LEU A 23 -12.85 4.79 0.65
CA LEU A 23 -12.71 5.17 -0.76
C LEU A 23 -14.06 5.08 -1.48
N PRO A 24 -14.25 5.82 -2.58
CA PRO A 24 -15.39 5.63 -3.46
C PRO A 24 -15.51 4.16 -3.88
N ARG A 25 -16.75 3.66 -3.94
CA ARG A 25 -17.01 2.26 -4.32
C ARG A 25 -16.65 2.04 -5.78
N THR A 26 -15.87 1.00 -6.00
CA THR A 26 -15.42 0.51 -7.30
C THR A 26 -15.66 -1.00 -7.36
N GLU A 27 -15.81 -1.53 -8.56
CA GLU A 27 -15.97 -2.96 -8.77
C GLU A 27 -14.64 -3.70 -8.53
N GLU A 28 -14.74 -4.91 -8.00
CA GLU A 28 -13.62 -5.84 -7.91
C GLU A 28 -13.28 -6.36 -9.32
N ILE A 29 -11.99 -6.43 -9.62
CA ILE A 29 -11.49 -6.88 -10.91
C ILE A 29 -10.61 -8.10 -10.70
N SER A 30 -11.17 -9.28 -10.92
CA SER A 30 -10.50 -10.56 -10.67
C SER A 30 -10.05 -10.68 -9.21
N ASP A 31 -8.76 -10.54 -8.95
CA ASP A 31 -8.07 -10.64 -7.67
C ASP A 31 -7.70 -9.26 -7.09
N LEU A 32 -8.07 -8.17 -7.76
CA LEU A 32 -7.96 -6.80 -7.27
C LEU A 32 -9.26 -6.38 -6.57
N PRO A 33 -9.29 -6.26 -5.23
CA PRO A 33 -10.42 -5.71 -4.51
C PRO A 33 -10.76 -4.32 -5.03
N GLY A 34 -12.04 -3.94 -4.97
CA GLY A 34 -12.47 -2.61 -5.42
C GLY A 34 -11.64 -1.48 -4.81
N THR A 35 -11.31 -1.54 -3.52
CA THR A 35 -10.45 -0.54 -2.87
C THR A 35 -9.07 -0.40 -3.54
N LEU A 36 -8.44 -1.50 -3.95
CA LEU A 36 -7.18 -1.46 -4.70
C LEU A 36 -7.39 -0.89 -6.11
N VAL A 37 -8.50 -1.19 -6.77
CA VAL A 37 -8.85 -0.58 -8.06
C VAL A 37 -8.99 0.94 -7.92
N ALA A 38 -9.64 1.41 -6.86
CA ALA A 38 -9.76 2.85 -6.58
C ALA A 38 -8.40 3.51 -6.33
N VAL A 39 -7.50 2.83 -5.62
CA VAL A 39 -6.12 3.29 -5.42
C VAL A 39 -5.35 3.33 -6.74
N ALA A 40 -5.39 2.25 -7.53
CA ALA A 40 -4.71 2.15 -8.81
C ALA A 40 -5.13 3.27 -9.77
N LEU A 41 -6.44 3.48 -9.95
CA LEU A 41 -6.98 4.54 -10.81
C LEU A 41 -6.68 5.98 -10.32
N THR A 42 -6.16 6.11 -9.10
CA THR A 42 -5.84 7.40 -8.48
C THR A 42 -4.34 7.69 -8.47
N LEU A 43 -3.52 6.66 -8.21
CA LEU A 43 -2.08 6.80 -7.99
C LEU A 43 -1.24 6.26 -9.14
N PHE A 44 -1.74 5.30 -9.92
CA PHE A 44 -0.95 4.68 -10.97
C PHE A 44 -1.15 5.41 -12.28
N ASP A 45 -0.05 5.62 -12.97
CA ASP A 45 0.02 6.27 -14.27
C ASP A 45 1.16 5.62 -15.11
N PRO A 46 1.35 6.04 -16.37
CA PRO A 46 2.38 5.48 -17.25
C PRO A 46 3.83 5.70 -16.80
N GLU A 47 4.08 6.61 -15.86
CA GLU A 47 5.42 6.89 -15.32
C GLU A 47 5.70 6.02 -14.08
N THR A 48 4.66 5.57 -13.38
CA THR A 48 4.80 4.74 -12.16
C THR A 48 4.97 3.25 -12.44
N ARG A 49 6.04 2.64 -11.91
CA ARG A 49 6.23 1.16 -11.94
C ARG A 49 5.55 0.46 -10.78
N VAL A 50 4.79 -0.59 -11.08
CA VAL A 50 4.05 -1.37 -10.09
C VAL A 50 4.53 -2.82 -10.04
N TRP A 51 4.71 -3.38 -8.85
CA TRP A 51 5.02 -4.79 -8.64
C TRP A 51 4.00 -5.45 -7.71
N GLY A 52 3.74 -6.74 -7.91
CA GLY A 52 2.82 -7.54 -7.12
C GLY A 52 2.43 -8.82 -7.83
N ASP A 53 1.82 -9.76 -7.11
CA ASP A 53 1.24 -10.97 -7.70
C ASP A 53 -0.15 -10.65 -8.25
N PHE A 54 -0.21 -10.38 -9.56
CA PHE A 54 -1.45 -10.03 -10.25
C PHE A 54 -1.83 -11.12 -11.25
N SER A 55 -3.11 -11.49 -11.28
CA SER A 55 -3.63 -12.31 -12.36
C SER A 55 -3.46 -11.62 -13.73
N GLN A 56 -3.49 -12.43 -14.80
CA GLN A 56 -3.45 -11.90 -16.16
C GLN A 56 -4.60 -10.92 -16.46
N HIS A 57 -5.76 -11.07 -15.79
CA HIS A 57 -6.88 -10.16 -15.95
C HIS A 57 -6.61 -8.81 -15.25
N ALA A 58 -6.11 -8.84 -14.03
CA ALA A 58 -5.67 -7.65 -13.29
C ALA A 58 -4.58 -6.88 -14.07
N LEU A 59 -3.57 -7.58 -14.61
CA LEU A 59 -2.52 -6.97 -15.42
C LEU A 59 -3.06 -6.26 -16.66
N ARG A 60 -4.00 -6.89 -17.39
CA ARG A 60 -4.66 -6.26 -18.54
C ARG A 60 -5.45 -5.01 -18.14
N TYR A 61 -6.15 -5.08 -17.00
CA TYR A 61 -6.91 -3.96 -16.48
C TYR A 61 -6.00 -2.77 -16.13
N LEU A 62 -4.94 -3.00 -15.34
CA LEU A 62 -3.97 -1.97 -14.95
C LEU A 62 -3.33 -1.33 -16.18
N LYS A 63 -2.90 -2.15 -17.16
CA LYS A 63 -2.34 -1.65 -18.41
C LYS A 63 -3.32 -0.81 -19.22
N PHE A 64 -4.59 -1.21 -19.28
CA PHE A 64 -5.59 -0.50 -20.07
C PHE A 64 -6.03 0.82 -19.41
N HIS A 65 -6.25 0.80 -18.09
CA HIS A 65 -6.83 1.94 -17.38
C HIS A 65 -5.79 2.90 -16.78
N CYS A 66 -4.64 2.39 -16.34
CA CYS A 66 -3.59 3.18 -15.71
C CYS A 66 -2.40 3.39 -16.66
N GLY A 67 -2.17 2.47 -17.59
CA GLY A 67 -1.01 2.50 -18.48
C GLY A 67 0.32 2.22 -17.78
N CYS A 68 0.29 1.82 -16.50
CA CYS A 68 1.48 1.66 -15.69
C CYS A 68 2.34 0.45 -16.15
N PRO A 69 3.66 0.61 -16.23
CA PRO A 69 4.58 -0.52 -16.38
C PRO A 69 4.55 -1.43 -15.15
N ILE A 70 4.66 -2.74 -15.40
CA ILE A 70 4.76 -3.76 -14.36
C ILE A 70 6.23 -4.12 -14.19
N ALA A 71 6.77 -3.90 -13.00
CA ALA A 71 8.15 -4.19 -12.69
C ALA A 71 8.40 -5.70 -12.59
N THR A 72 9.63 -6.12 -12.86
CA THR A 72 10.04 -7.52 -12.71
C THR A 72 10.51 -7.85 -11.30
N GLU A 73 11.08 -6.88 -10.61
CA GLU A 73 11.61 -7.01 -9.25
C GLU A 73 11.01 -5.96 -8.30
N PRO A 74 10.88 -6.23 -6.99
CA PRO A 74 10.41 -5.24 -6.01
C PRO A 74 11.27 -3.97 -5.96
N SER A 75 12.57 -4.10 -6.23
CA SER A 75 13.55 -3.01 -6.18
C SER A 75 13.34 -1.94 -7.25
N GLU A 76 12.65 -2.28 -8.33
CA GLU A 76 12.39 -1.40 -9.47
C GLU A 76 11.04 -0.68 -9.38
N ALA A 77 10.22 -1.02 -8.39
CA ALA A 77 8.85 -0.57 -8.27
C ALA A 77 8.73 0.68 -7.39
N GLU A 78 7.86 1.60 -7.80
CA GLU A 78 7.43 2.74 -6.98
C GLU A 78 6.22 2.37 -6.12
N PHE A 79 5.39 1.44 -6.59
CA PHE A 79 4.28 0.88 -5.83
C PHE A 79 4.36 -0.64 -5.78
N ILE A 80 4.23 -1.20 -4.59
CA ILE A 80 4.19 -2.64 -4.35
C ILE A 80 2.82 -3.01 -3.79
N VAL A 81 2.11 -3.91 -4.46
CA VAL A 81 0.84 -4.46 -3.97
C VAL A 81 1.10 -5.84 -3.37
N TRP A 82 0.72 -6.03 -2.11
CA TRP A 82 0.93 -7.28 -1.38
C TRP A 82 -0.32 -7.70 -0.62
N GLN A 83 -0.62 -9.00 -0.58
CA GLN A 83 -1.72 -9.52 0.21
C GLN A 83 -1.22 -9.97 1.58
N ALA A 84 -1.81 -9.47 2.67
CA ALA A 84 -1.35 -9.82 4.03
C ALA A 84 -1.39 -11.33 4.31
N LYS A 85 -2.29 -12.08 3.64
CA LYS A 85 -2.38 -13.55 3.75
C LYS A 85 -1.16 -14.30 3.20
N GLU A 86 -0.35 -13.66 2.36
CA GLU A 86 0.87 -14.25 1.75
C GLU A 86 2.08 -14.16 2.69
N GLY A 87 1.94 -13.52 3.85
CA GLY A 87 3.00 -13.37 4.83
C GLY A 87 3.74 -12.05 4.69
N LEU A 88 5.04 -12.05 4.99
CA LEU A 88 5.85 -10.84 4.96
C LEU A 88 6.10 -10.39 3.51
N PRO A 89 5.89 -9.10 3.19
CA PRO A 89 6.40 -8.51 1.96
C PRO A 89 7.93 -8.62 1.89
N PRO A 90 8.53 -8.53 0.68
CA PRO A 90 9.98 -8.61 0.48
C PRO A 90 10.68 -7.30 0.89
N PHE A 91 10.56 -6.90 2.15
CA PHE A 91 11.03 -5.61 2.68
C PHE A 91 12.49 -5.29 2.34
N SER A 92 13.38 -6.29 2.31
CA SER A 92 14.80 -6.11 1.99
C SER A 92 15.09 -5.86 0.51
N GLU A 93 14.15 -6.17 -0.37
CA GLU A 93 14.28 -5.97 -1.82
C GLU A 93 13.59 -4.67 -2.26
N MET A 94 12.76 -4.08 -1.41
CA MET A 94 12.08 -2.82 -1.70
C MET A 94 13.08 -1.66 -1.76
N ASN A 95 12.91 -0.76 -2.73
CA ASN A 95 13.65 0.49 -2.74
C ASN A 95 13.21 1.36 -1.54
N SER A 96 14.13 1.69 -0.63
CA SER A 96 13.87 2.57 0.53
C SER A 96 14.11 4.06 0.23
N GLY A 97 14.49 4.40 -1.00
CA GLY A 97 15.02 5.71 -1.35
C GLY A 97 16.42 5.92 -0.78
N THR A 98 16.88 7.17 -0.78
CA THR A 98 18.18 7.54 -0.22
C THR A 98 18.04 8.69 0.77
N VAL A 99 19.07 8.95 1.57
CA VAL A 99 19.09 10.09 2.51
C VAL A 99 18.84 11.43 1.81
N ILE A 100 19.30 11.58 0.57
CA ILE A 100 19.20 12.84 -0.19
C ILE A 100 17.89 12.89 -1.02
N ALA A 101 17.36 11.73 -1.41
CA ALA A 101 16.12 11.60 -2.18
C ALA A 101 15.21 10.52 -1.56
N PRO A 102 14.68 10.73 -0.34
CA PRO A 102 13.85 9.75 0.37
C PRO A 102 12.50 9.50 -0.33
N GLU A 103 12.02 10.44 -1.12
CA GLU A 103 10.80 10.34 -1.91
C GLU A 103 10.87 9.29 -3.03
N THR A 104 12.07 8.82 -3.39
CA THR A 104 12.27 7.77 -4.39
C THR A 104 12.04 6.36 -3.85
N GLY A 105 11.72 6.23 -2.55
CA GLY A 105 11.36 4.95 -1.95
C GLY A 105 10.00 4.44 -2.44
N ALA A 106 9.86 3.11 -2.45
CA ALA A 106 8.65 2.43 -2.84
C ALA A 106 7.55 2.58 -1.77
N THR A 107 6.30 2.67 -2.24
CA THR A 107 5.10 2.63 -1.39
C THR A 107 4.52 1.22 -1.37
N LEU A 108 4.43 0.61 -0.19
CA LEU A 108 3.71 -0.66 0.02
C LEU A 108 2.21 -0.42 0.20
N ILE A 109 1.41 -1.00 -0.67
CA ILE A 109 -0.05 -1.12 -0.55
C ILE A 109 -0.37 -2.54 -0.08
N LEU A 110 -0.62 -2.67 1.23
CA LEU A 110 -0.98 -3.94 1.84
C LEU A 110 -2.49 -4.15 1.82
N SER A 111 -2.95 -5.17 1.10
CA SER A 111 -4.34 -5.61 1.11
C SER A 111 -4.59 -6.53 2.31
N VAL A 112 -5.54 -6.14 3.15
CA VAL A 112 -5.86 -6.81 4.41
C VAL A 112 -7.31 -7.31 4.40
N PRO A 113 -7.60 -8.50 4.97
CA PRO A 113 -8.96 -8.96 5.15
C PRO A 113 -9.69 -8.09 6.20
N GLN A 114 -10.99 -7.88 5.99
CA GLN A 114 -11.81 -7.02 6.86
C GLN A 114 -12.17 -7.73 8.19
N GLU A 115 -12.27 -9.05 8.18
CA GLU A 115 -12.86 -9.85 9.25
C GLU A 115 -11.84 -10.46 10.23
N LEU A 116 -10.54 -10.35 9.96
CA LEU A 116 -9.53 -10.90 10.86
C LEU A 116 -9.15 -9.90 11.94
N GLU A 117 -9.03 -10.35 13.19
CA GLU A 117 -8.37 -9.57 14.23
C GLU A 117 -6.87 -9.53 13.95
N GLY A 118 -6.31 -8.32 13.86
CA GLY A 118 -4.88 -8.09 13.72
C GLY A 118 -4.15 -8.09 15.07
N HIS A 119 -2.81 -8.04 15.00
CA HIS A 119 -2.02 -7.66 16.15
C HIS A 119 -2.21 -6.17 16.47
N VAL A 120 -2.60 -5.85 17.71
CA VAL A 120 -2.80 -4.48 18.15
C VAL A 120 -1.46 -3.80 18.40
N VAL A 121 -1.20 -2.71 17.67
CA VAL A 121 -0.04 -1.85 17.87
C VAL A 121 -0.44 -0.48 18.42
N LYS A 122 0.50 0.19 19.08
CA LYS A 122 0.38 1.58 19.53
C LYS A 122 1.21 2.48 18.62
N LEU A 123 0.55 3.28 17.80
CA LEU A 123 1.16 4.25 16.91
C LEU A 123 1.42 5.58 17.63
N THR A 124 2.55 6.21 17.35
CA THR A 124 2.94 7.56 17.78
C THR A 124 3.74 8.23 16.67
N GLY A 125 3.83 9.57 16.68
CA GLY A 125 4.58 10.35 15.69
C GLY A 125 3.74 11.43 15.01
N PRO A 126 4.23 12.00 13.89
CA PRO A 126 3.51 13.03 13.13
C PRO A 126 2.09 12.60 12.77
N GLY A 127 1.13 13.53 12.83
CA GLY A 127 -0.29 13.23 12.59
C GLY A 127 -1.02 12.56 13.77
N ILE A 128 -0.32 12.18 14.84
CA ILE A 128 -0.91 11.55 16.03
C ILE A 128 -0.67 12.44 17.25
N GLN A 129 -1.73 12.97 17.86
CA GLN A 129 -1.61 13.90 19.00
C GLN A 129 -0.93 13.30 20.24
N VAL A 130 -1.26 12.05 20.59
CA VAL A 130 -0.71 11.37 21.79
C VAL A 130 -0.28 9.95 21.43
N SER A 131 -1.25 9.09 21.16
CA SER A 131 -1.02 7.74 20.67
C SER A 131 -2.31 7.14 20.15
N LYS A 132 -2.22 6.17 19.25
CA LYS A 132 -3.39 5.52 18.67
C LYS A 132 -3.23 4.01 18.66
N ARG A 133 -4.28 3.28 19.01
CA ARG A 133 -4.32 1.82 18.84
C ARG A 133 -4.77 1.52 17.41
N PHE A 134 -4.03 0.66 16.73
CA PHE A 134 -4.35 0.23 15.37
C PHE A 134 -4.16 -1.29 15.25
N SER A 135 -5.05 -1.95 14.51
CA SER A 135 -5.04 -3.41 14.37
C SER A 135 -5.68 -3.79 13.03
N PRO A 136 -4.92 -3.76 11.93
CA PRO A 136 -5.41 -4.20 10.63
C PRO A 136 -5.45 -5.73 10.57
N GLY A 137 -6.52 -6.27 10.00
CA GLY A 137 -6.73 -7.72 9.96
C GLY A 137 -5.64 -8.48 9.22
N GLY A 138 -5.30 -9.67 9.69
CA GLY A 138 -4.29 -10.52 9.06
C GLY A 138 -2.84 -10.02 9.19
N VAL A 139 -2.59 -8.91 9.89
CA VAL A 139 -1.24 -8.39 10.12
C VAL A 139 -0.72 -8.86 11.48
N SER A 140 0.33 -9.68 11.44
CA SER A 140 0.96 -10.26 12.64
C SER A 140 1.96 -9.31 13.30
N SER A 141 2.40 -9.64 14.52
CA SER A 141 3.49 -8.90 15.19
C SER A 141 4.80 -8.92 14.39
N ILE A 142 5.09 -10.03 13.69
CA ILE A 142 6.30 -10.22 12.89
C ILE A 142 6.38 -9.17 11.76
N PHE A 143 5.24 -8.82 11.16
CA PHE A 143 5.18 -7.75 10.16
C PHE A 143 5.63 -6.41 10.76
N TRP A 144 5.07 -6.06 11.92
CA TRP A 144 5.41 -4.81 12.60
C TRP A 144 6.88 -4.76 13.03
N ASP A 145 7.40 -5.85 13.58
CA ASP A 145 8.81 -5.97 13.96
C ASP A 145 9.74 -5.81 12.75
N SER A 146 9.35 -6.37 11.60
CA SER A 146 10.12 -6.26 10.35
C SER A 146 10.08 -4.83 9.79
N LEU A 147 8.90 -4.18 9.77
CA LEU A 147 8.74 -2.80 9.34
C LEU A 147 9.52 -1.81 10.23
N MET A 148 9.65 -2.09 11.52
CA MET A 148 10.43 -1.23 12.43
C MET A 148 11.94 -1.37 12.19
N LYS A 149 12.41 -2.56 11.77
CA LYS A 149 13.83 -2.78 11.42
C LYS A 149 14.22 -1.98 10.17
N THR A 150 13.39 -1.98 9.14
CA THR A 150 13.69 -1.22 7.91
C THR A 150 13.83 0.29 8.17
N ARG A 151 13.08 0.85 9.13
CA ARG A 151 13.20 2.26 9.55
C ARG A 151 14.50 2.61 10.27
N THR A 152 15.22 1.61 10.80
CA THR A 152 16.46 1.82 11.56
C THR A 152 17.70 1.69 10.64
N GLU A 153 17.52 1.08 9.47
CA GLU A 153 18.60 0.78 8.51
C GLU A 153 18.68 1.80 7.35
N ALA A 154 17.66 2.65 7.18
CA ALA A 154 17.60 3.75 6.21
C ALA A 154 18.05 5.10 6.80
#